data_AF-A0A7I8J0K0-F1
#
_entry.id   AF-A0A7I8J0K0-F1
#
_cell.length_a   1.000
_cell.length_b   1.000
_cell.length_c   1.000
_cell.angle_alpha   90.00
_cell.angle_beta   90.00
_cell.angle_gamma   90.00
#
_symmetry.space_group_name_H-M   'P 1'
#
loop_
_entity.id
_entity.type
_entity.pdbx_description
1 polymer ?
#
loop_
_entity_poly.entity_id
_entity_poly.type
_entity_poly.pdbx_seq_one_letter_code
_entity_poly.pdbx_strand_id
1 'polypeptide(L)'
;MNVHKEALLAFSESARIFIHYLSATANDICKESKRQIINAEDVFKALEEIEFPEFIAPLKASLEDFRRKNAAKKAESKPREKKRKAERDAAAATNGKADGGEDVDDAEENEDRDHALDE
;
A
#
# COMPACT_ATOMS: atom_id res chain seq x y z
N MET A 1 -7.27 -6.68 36.76
CA MET A 1 -6.65 -5.37 36.50
C MET A 1 -7.68 -4.57 35.73
N ASN A 2 -8.26 -3.53 36.34
CA ASN A 2 -9.33 -2.76 35.71
C ASN A 2 -8.75 -1.40 35.29
N VAL A 3 -8.84 -1.10 34.00
CA VAL A 3 -8.42 0.20 33.46
C VAL A 3 -9.63 1.13 33.45
N HIS A 4 -9.46 2.37 33.91
CA HIS A 4 -10.53 3.36 33.93
C HIS A 4 -10.90 3.79 32.49
N LYS A 5 -12.19 4.10 32.27
CA LYS A 5 -12.69 4.54 30.95
C LYS A 5 -11.96 5.79 30.45
N GLU A 6 -11.73 6.76 31.34
CA GLU A 6 -10.97 7.97 31.03
C GLU A 6 -9.53 7.67 30.61
N ALA A 7 -8.89 6.66 31.22
CA ALA A 7 -7.53 6.26 30.84
C ALA A 7 -7.51 5.64 29.43
N LEU A 8 -8.53 4.86 29.06
CA LEU A 8 -8.67 4.32 27.70
C LEU A 8 -8.91 5.43 26.67
N LEU A 9 -9.73 6.43 27.01
CA LEU A 9 -9.98 7.57 26.13
C LEU A 9 -8.71 8.37 25.90
N ALA A 10 -8.00 8.74 26.97
CA ALA A 10 -6.73 9.47 26.90
C ALA A 10 -5.67 8.71 26.10
N PHE A 11 -5.58 7.38 26.28
CA PHE A 11 -4.66 6.55 25.51
C PHE A 11 -5.02 6.52 24.02
N SER A 12 -6.32 6.46 23.70
CA SER A 12 -6.81 6.48 22.32
C SER A 12 -6.49 7.80 21.62
N GLU A 13 -6.67 8.93 22.32
CA GLU A 13 -6.29 10.25 21.81
C GLU A 13 -4.77 10.38 21.64
N SER A 14 -4.00 9.89 22.63
CA SER A 14 -2.54 9.87 22.56
C SER A 14 -2.04 9.04 21.39
N ALA A 15 -2.66 7.89 21.10
CA ALA A 15 -2.31 7.05 19.96
C ALA A 15 -2.57 7.77 18.63
N ARG A 16 -3.66 8.53 18.51
CA ARG A 16 -3.93 9.36 17.33
C ARG A 16 -2.85 10.41 17.14
N ILE A 17 -2.48 11.13 18.20
CA ILE A 17 -1.43 12.14 18.16
C ILE A 17 -0.08 11.51 17.78
N PHE A 18 0.24 10.34 18.35
CA PHE A 18 1.45 9.58 18.01
C PHE A 18 1.52 9.23 16.53
N ILE A 19 0.42 8.72 15.94
CA ILE A 19 0.38 8.40 14.49
C ILE A 19 0.63 9.66 13.66
N HIS A 20 0.00 10.79 14.00
CA HIS A 20 0.20 12.05 13.28
C HIS A 20 1.65 12.53 13.39
N TYR A 21 2.22 12.50 14.59
CA TYR A 21 3.59 12.95 14.84
C TYR A 21 4.60 12.08 14.10
N LEU A 22 4.51 10.76 14.24
CA LEU A 22 5.38 9.82 13.51
C LEU A 22 5.28 9.99 11.99
N SER A 23 4.06 10.18 11.47
CA SER A 23 3.83 10.40 10.04
C SER A 23 4.45 11.70 9.56
N ALA A 24 4.36 12.78 10.33
CA ALA A 24 4.97 14.07 10.01
C ALA A 24 6.50 13.97 10.01
N THR A 25 7.10 13.40 11.05
CA THR A 25 8.56 13.22 11.12
C THR A 25 9.09 12.34 9.98
N ALA A 26 8.41 11.23 9.66
CA ALA A 26 8.77 10.39 8.52
C ALA A 26 8.61 11.12 7.17
N ASN A 27 7.61 12.00 7.05
CA ASN A 27 7.41 12.83 5.87
C ASN A 27 8.57 13.83 5.68
N ASP A 28 9.01 14.48 6.76
CA ASP A 28 10.12 15.43 6.72
C ASP A 28 11.43 14.74 6.29
N ILE A 29 11.75 13.57 6.86
CA ILE A 29 12.90 12.75 6.45
C ILE A 29 12.82 12.32 4.97
N CYS A 30 11.62 11.95 4.51
CA CYS A 30 11.37 11.60 3.11
C CYS A 30 11.63 12.80 2.18
N LYS A 31 11.14 13.99 2.56
CA LYS A 31 11.32 15.24 1.80
C LYS A 31 12.78 15.70 1.78
N GLU A 32 13.50 15.58 2.90
CA GLU A 32 14.94 15.86 2.97
C GLU A 32 15.72 14.96 2.00
N SER A 33 15.27 13.72 1.83
CA SER A 33 15.79 12.77 0.84
C SER A 33 15.33 13.05 -0.61
N LYS A 34 14.64 14.18 -0.87
CA LYS A 34 14.04 14.57 -2.16
C LYS A 34 13.04 13.54 -2.73
N ARG A 35 12.41 12.74 -1.87
CA ARG A 35 11.40 11.74 -2.26
C ARG A 35 9.99 12.25 -1.93
N GLN A 36 9.02 11.81 -2.73
CA GLN A 36 7.59 12.10 -2.51
C GLN A 36 6.86 10.93 -1.82
N ILE A 37 7.47 9.74 -1.80
CA ILE A 37 6.87 8.53 -1.24
C ILE A 37 7.70 8.08 -0.04
N ILE A 38 7.05 8.07 1.12
CA ILE A 38 7.61 7.57 2.37
C ILE A 38 7.86 6.07 2.23
N ASN A 39 9.05 5.62 2.62
CA ASN A 39 9.41 4.21 2.66
C ASN A 39 9.64 3.73 4.11
N ALA A 40 9.97 2.45 4.28
CA ALA A 40 10.17 1.86 5.61
C ALA A 40 11.36 2.48 6.37
N GLU A 41 12.43 2.87 5.67
CA GLU A 41 13.61 3.47 6.30
C GLU A 41 13.30 4.85 6.89
N ASP A 42 12.43 5.63 6.25
CA ASP A 42 11.98 6.92 6.80
C ASP A 42 11.28 6.74 8.13
N VAL A 43 10.42 5.72 8.24
CA VAL A 43 9.69 5.41 9.47
C VAL A 43 10.65 4.91 10.55
N PHE A 44 11.66 4.10 10.20
CA PHE A 44 12.66 3.66 11.19
C PHE A 44 13.49 4.82 11.72
N LYS A 45 13.95 5.72 10.84
CA LYS A 45 14.66 6.93 11.26
C LYS A 45 13.78 7.87 12.08
N ALA A 46 12.51 8.02 11.69
CA ALA A 46 11.56 8.82 12.45
C ALA A 46 11.41 8.28 13.88
N LEU A 47 11.34 6.95 14.07
CA LEU A 47 11.29 6.34 15.40
C LEU A 47 12.56 6.59 16.24
N GLU A 48 13.72 6.72 15.61
CA GLU A 48 14.95 7.15 16.30
C GLU A 48 14.85 8.62 16.73
N GLU A 49 14.38 9.49 15.84
CA GLU A 49 14.23 10.94 16.07
C GLU A 49 13.19 11.26 17.16
N ILE A 50 12.07 10.53 17.18
CA ILE A 50 11.02 10.72 18.19
C ILE A 50 11.28 9.94 19.50
N GLU A 51 12.50 9.43 19.68
CA GLU A 51 12.97 8.75 20.89
C GLU A 51 12.22 7.44 21.25
N PHE A 52 11.78 6.67 20.24
CA PHE A 52 11.20 5.33 20.41
C PHE A 52 12.00 4.22 19.67
N PRO A 53 13.32 4.11 19.85
CA PRO A 53 14.15 3.14 19.14
C PRO A 53 13.79 1.68 19.47
N GLU A 54 13.20 1.41 20.63
CA GLU A 54 12.76 0.06 21.03
C GLU A 54 11.71 -0.54 20.10
N PHE A 55 10.99 0.28 19.33
CA PHE A 55 9.99 -0.20 18.36
C PHE A 55 10.61 -0.64 17.03
N ILE A 56 11.87 -0.30 16.75
CA ILE A 56 12.50 -0.60 15.45
C ILE A 56 12.69 -2.11 15.26
N ALA A 57 13.24 -2.80 16.25
CA ALA A 57 13.46 -4.24 16.19
C ALA A 57 12.15 -5.05 15.98
N PRO A 58 11.08 -4.88 16.80
CA PRO A 58 9.83 -5.59 16.58
C PRO A 58 9.13 -5.19 15.28
N LEU A 59 9.27 -3.94 14.83
CA LEU A 59 8.69 -3.50 13.55
C LEU A 59 9.40 -4.11 12.34
N LYS A 60 10.74 -4.22 12.36
CA LYS A 60 11.52 -4.90 11.32
C LYS A 60 11.13 -6.37 11.19
N ALA A 61 10.97 -7.07 12.30
CA ALA A 61 10.51 -8.47 12.31
C ALA A 61 9.10 -8.60 11.69
N SER A 62 8.18 -7.70 12.06
CA SER A 62 6.82 -7.67 11.52
C SER A 62 6.80 -7.40 10.01
N LEU A 63 7.68 -6.53 9.53
CA LEU A 63 7.82 -6.18 8.11
C LEU A 63 8.40 -7.34 7.29
N GLU A 64 9.35 -8.10 7.84
CA GLU A 64 9.85 -9.33 7.21
C GLU A 64 8.74 -10.39 7.10
N ASP A 65 8.01 -10.62 8.19
CA ASP A 65 6.88 -11.54 8.22
C ASP A 65 5.79 -11.16 7.20
N PHE A 66 5.49 -9.87 7.07
CA PHE A 66 4.57 -9.35 6.07
C PHE A 66 5.05 -9.63 4.64
N ARG A 67 6.32 -9.37 4.35
CA ARG A 67 6.93 -9.66 3.04
C ARG A 67 6.88 -11.15 2.70
N ARG A 68 7.20 -12.04 3.67
CA ARG A 68 7.12 -13.50 3.51
C ARG A 68 5.69 -13.95 3.17
N LYS A 69 4.70 -13.48 3.93
CA LYS A 69 3.28 -13.82 3.72
C LYS A 69 2.77 -13.33 2.36
N ASN A 70 3.17 -12.15 1.92
CA ASN A 70 2.75 -11.61 0.62
C ASN A 70 3.43 -12.27 -0.57
N ALA A 71 4.69 -12.69 -0.42
CA ALA A 71 5.39 -13.47 -1.44
C ALA A 71 4.70 -14.84 -1.66
N ALA A 72 4.29 -15.51 -0.58
CA ALA A 72 3.55 -16.78 -0.65
C ALA A 72 2.21 -16.65 -1.39
N LYS A 73 1.43 -15.60 -1.09
CA LYS A 73 0.17 -15.31 -1.80
C LYS A 73 0.36 -15.08 -3.31
N LYS A 74 1.44 -14.40 -3.70
CA LYS A 74 1.79 -14.18 -5.13
C LYS A 74 2.28 -15.46 -5.82
N ALA A 75 2.79 -16.45 -5.08
CA ALA A 75 3.20 -17.73 -5.65
C ALA A 75 1.98 -18.65 -5.91
N GLU A 76 0.96 -18.59 -5.05
CA GLU A 76 -0.28 -19.38 -5.17
C GLU A 76 -1.22 -18.92 -6.28
N SER A 77 -1.10 -17.68 -6.78
CA SER A 77 -1.90 -17.18 -7.90
C SER A 77 -1.36 -17.57 -9.28
N LYS A 78 -0.07 -17.91 -9.40
CA LYS A 78 0.59 -18.30 -10.66
C LYS A 78 0.13 -19.63 -11.30
N PRO A 79 -0.39 -20.66 -10.59
CA PRO A 79 -0.84 -21.91 -11.23
C PRO A 79 -2.13 -21.76 -12.05
N ARG A 80 -2.97 -20.76 -11.76
CA ARG A 80 -4.28 -20.60 -12.43
C ARG A 80 -4.20 -19.91 -13.79
N GLU A 81 -3.23 -19.02 -14.01
CA GLU A 81 -3.06 -18.36 -15.32
C GLU A 81 -2.44 -19.27 -16.38
N LYS A 82 -1.53 -20.17 -16.00
CA LYS A 82 -0.94 -21.13 -16.96
C LYS A 82 -1.95 -22.13 -17.52
N LYS A 83 -2.97 -22.51 -16.75
CA LYS A 83 -4.06 -23.39 -17.23
C LYS A 83 -5.03 -22.67 -18.18
N ARG A 84 -5.33 -21.39 -17.92
CA ARG A 84 -6.18 -20.57 -18.79
C ARG A 84 -5.51 -20.16 -20.10
N LYS A 85 -4.18 -20.00 -20.12
CA LYS A 85 -3.44 -19.71 -21.35
C LYS A 85 -3.30 -20.97 -22.23
N ALA A 86 -3.08 -22.14 -21.63
CA ALA A 86 -3.03 -23.42 -22.34
C ALA A 86 -4.37 -23.81 -23.00
N GLU A 87 -5.53 -23.49 -22.40
CA GLU A 87 -6.84 -23.70 -23.03
C GLU A 87 -7.16 -22.68 -24.14
N ARG A 88 -6.64 -21.44 -24.04
CA ARG A 88 -6.84 -20.42 -25.09
C ARG A 88 -5.95 -20.66 -26.32
N ASP A 89 -4.70 -21.12 -26.11
CA ASP A 89 -3.79 -21.45 -27.22
C ASP A 89 -4.24 -22.73 -27.97
N ALA A 90 -4.97 -23.64 -27.31
CA ALA A 90 -5.57 -24.80 -27.98
C ALA A 90 -6.80 -24.44 -28.83
N ALA A 91 -7.54 -23.38 -28.47
CA ALA A 91 -8.73 -22.94 -29.22
C ALA A 91 -8.42 -22.03 -30.42
N ALA A 92 -7.22 -21.42 -30.48
CA ALA A 92 -6.81 -20.53 -31.56
C ALA A 92 -6.25 -21.25 -32.80
N ALA A 93 -6.00 -22.56 -32.73
CA ALA A 93 -5.37 -23.32 -33.81
C ALA A 93 -6.33 -23.80 -34.93
N THR A 94 -7.63 -23.48 -34.88
CA THR A 94 -8.62 -23.98 -35.85
C THR A 94 -9.32 -22.95 -36.73
N ASN A 95 -8.93 -21.66 -36.75
CA ASN A 95 -9.51 -20.77 -37.77
C ASN A 95 -8.59 -19.58 -38.11
N GLY A 96 -7.78 -19.74 -39.16
CA GLY A 96 -7.13 -18.61 -39.82
C GLY A 96 -8.03 -18.06 -40.93
N LYS A 97 -8.24 -16.73 -40.96
CA LYS A 97 -8.00 -15.84 -42.12
C LYS A 97 -8.49 -14.40 -41.86
N ALA A 98 -7.68 -13.42 -42.33
CA ALA A 98 -7.98 -12.00 -42.62
C ALA A 98 -8.21 -11.08 -41.41
N ASP A 99 -7.88 -9.78 -41.38
CA ASP A 99 -7.13 -8.82 -42.22
C ASP A 99 -7.18 -7.47 -41.44
N GLY A 100 -6.19 -6.60 -41.64
CA GLY A 100 -6.19 -5.13 -41.49
C GLY A 100 -6.80 -4.39 -40.28
N GLY A 101 -6.06 -3.40 -39.76
CA GLY A 101 -6.65 -2.20 -39.14
C GLY A 101 -5.84 -1.60 -37.99
N GLU A 102 -5.08 -0.54 -38.28
CA GLU A 102 -4.67 0.49 -37.30
C GLU A 102 -5.92 1.20 -36.76
N ASP A 103 -5.94 1.61 -35.48
CA ASP A 103 -6.56 2.86 -35.07
C ASP A 103 -6.14 3.26 -33.64
N VAL A 104 -6.03 4.58 -33.48
CA VAL A 104 -5.45 5.34 -32.38
C VAL A 104 -6.57 5.88 -31.47
N ASP A 105 -6.18 6.31 -30.27
CA ASP A 105 -6.90 7.18 -29.31
C ASP A 105 -8.10 6.58 -28.56
N ASP A 106 -8.14 6.72 -27.24
CA ASP A 106 -8.67 7.95 -26.65
C ASP A 106 -8.57 7.92 -25.11
N ALA A 107 -8.34 9.09 -24.55
CA ALA A 107 -8.32 9.36 -23.13
C ALA A 107 -9.74 9.56 -22.61
N GLU A 108 -10.09 8.96 -21.48
CA GLU A 108 -11.33 9.28 -20.75
C GLU A 108 -10.97 9.70 -19.32
N GLU A 109 -10.79 11.00 -19.21
CA GLU A 109 -10.95 11.85 -18.03
C GLU A 109 -12.28 11.51 -17.31
N ASN A 110 -12.24 11.33 -16.00
CA ASN A 110 -13.45 11.33 -15.17
C ASN A 110 -13.27 12.40 -14.09
N GLU A 111 -13.69 13.61 -14.43
CA GLU A 111 -14.16 14.59 -13.46
C GLU A 111 -15.62 14.27 -13.06
N ASP A 112 -16.05 14.94 -11.99
CA ASP A 112 -17.39 15.02 -11.41
C ASP A 112 -17.81 13.96 -10.39
N ARG A 113 -17.80 14.38 -9.12
CA ARG A 113 -19.07 14.82 -8.51
C ARG A 113 -18.87 15.75 -7.31
N ASP A 114 -19.49 16.91 -7.46
CA ASP A 114 -19.82 17.89 -6.43
C ASP A 114 -20.42 17.27 -5.17
N HIS A 115 -20.09 17.85 -4.02
CA HIS A 115 -21.14 18.20 -3.05
C HIS A 115 -20.74 19.44 -2.27
N ALA A 116 -21.25 20.58 -2.73
CA ALA A 116 -21.49 21.75 -1.91
C ALA A 116 -22.49 21.40 -0.80
N LEU A 117 -22.24 21.86 0.42
CA LEU A 117 -23.25 22.34 1.36
C LEU A 117 -22.63 23.52 2.13
N ASP A 118 -23.13 24.71 1.80
CA ASP A 118 -23.12 25.91 2.63
C ASP A 118 -23.77 25.62 4.00
N GLU A 119 -23.13 26.09 5.08
CA GLU A 119 -23.65 27.13 6.00
C GLU A 119 -22.55 27.55 7.00
#